data_AF-N8QBX3-F1
#
_entry.id   AF-N8QBX3-F1
#
_cell.length_a   1.000
_cell.length_b   1.000
_cell.length_c   1.000
_cell.angle_alpha   90.00
_cell.angle_beta   90.00
_cell.angle_gamma   90.00
#
_symmetry.space_group_name_H-M   'P 1'
#
loop_
_entity.id
_entity.type
_entity.pdbx_description
1 polymer ?
#
loop_
_entity_poly.entity_id
_entity_poly.type
_entity_poly.pdbx_seq_one_letter_code
_entity_poly.pdbx_strand_id
1 'polypeptide(L)' 'MNNQKVKEIKTEQHAGEHGHALWRTQQFDNIRVRIVEYSAGYLALHCK' A
#
# COMPACT_ATOMS: atom_id res chain seq x y z
N MET A 1 -24.70 -7.94 9.77
CA MET A 1 -23.63 -7.34 8.95
C MET A 1 -22.72 -6.59 9.90
N ASN A 2 -21.58 -7.17 10.29
CA ASN A 2 -20.69 -6.51 11.22
C ASN A 2 -19.93 -5.43 10.47
N ASN A 3 -20.39 -4.17 10.60
CA ASN A 3 -19.65 -3.01 10.13
C ASN A 3 -18.42 -2.87 11.02
N GLN A 4 -17.38 -3.61 10.66
CA GLN A 4 -16.07 -3.50 11.25
C GLN A 4 -15.60 -2.07 10.99
N LYS A 5 -15.65 -1.27 12.06
CA LYS A 5 -15.11 0.09 12.14
C LYS A 5 -13.79 0.11 11.37
N VAL A 6 -13.68 0.94 10.33
CA VAL A 6 -12.46 1.04 9.51
C VAL A 6 -11.33 1.46 10.44
N LYS A 7 -10.57 0.47 10.91
CA LYS A 7 -9.38 0.69 11.72
C LYS A 7 -8.41 1.46 10.85
N GLU A 8 -7.82 2.53 11.38
CA GLU A 8 -6.80 3.29 10.65
C GLU A 8 -5.69 2.34 10.20
N ILE A 9 -5.52 2.21 8.88
CA ILE A 9 -4.56 1.28 8.29
C ILE A 9 -3.24 2.01 8.15
N LYS A 10 -2.19 1.45 8.75
CA LYS A 10 -0.83 1.99 8.66
C LYS A 10 -0.43 2.15 7.19
N THR A 11 0.03 3.35 6.86
CA THR A 11 0.58 3.65 5.54
C THR A 11 2.10 3.48 5.57
N GLU A 12 2.64 2.77 4.59
CA GLU A 12 4.07 2.56 4.41
C GLU A 12 4.51 3.18 3.09
N GLN A 13 5.56 4.00 3.12
CA GLN A 13 6.09 4.64 1.93
C GLN A 13 7.25 3.83 1.37
N HIS A 14 7.21 3.56 0.07
CA HIS A 14 8.24 2.84 -0.67
C HIS A 14 8.82 3.76 -1.74
N ALA A 15 10.10 4.09 -1.61
CA ALA A 15 10.80 4.89 -2.61
C ALA A 15 10.97 4.12 -3.93
N GLY A 16 10.85 4.83 -5.05
CA GLY A 16 11.23 4.34 -6.38
C GLY A 16 12.56 4.92 -6.84
N GLU A 17 12.98 4.56 -8.06
CA GLU A 17 14.02 5.33 -8.77
C GLU A 17 13.56 6.76 -9.03
N HIS A 18 12.26 6.92 -9.33
CA HIS A 18 11.59 8.21 -9.40
C HIS A 18 10.30 8.12 -8.58
N GLY A 19 10.00 9.14 -7.78
CA GLY A 19 8.77 9.19 -6.98
C GLY A 19 8.71 8.17 -5.83
N HIS A 20 7.50 7.92 -5.33
CA HIS A 20 7.23 6.96 -4.27
C HIS A 20 5.85 6.29 -4.45
N ALA A 21 5.69 5.15 -3.77
CA ALA A 21 4.41 4.49 -3.59
C ALA A 21 4.00 4.53 -2.11
N LEU A 22 2.71 4.76 -1.83
CA LEU A 22 2.12 4.65 -0.49
C LEU A 22 1.29 3.39 -0.42
N TRP A 23 1.64 2.50 0.49
CA TRP A 23 1.03 1.19 0.66
C TRP A 23 0.19 1.15 1.93
N ARG A 24 -1.02 0.64 1.82
CA ARG A 24 -1.86 0.26 2.97
C ARG A 24 -2.25 -1.19 2.81
N THR A 25 -1.82 -2.04 3.74
CA THR A 25 -2.02 -3.49 3.67
C THR A 25 -2.93 -3.96 4.79
N GLN A 26 -3.88 -4.82 4.48
CA GLN A 26 -4.73 -5.50 5.45
C GLN A 26 -4.83 -6.99 5.11
N GLN A 27 -4.76 -7.83 6.14
CA GLN A 27 -5.02 -9.26 6.05
C GLN A 27 -6.42 -9.56 6.57
N PHE A 28 -7.18 -10.35 5.82
CA PHE A 28 -8.47 -10.92 6.19
C PHE A 28 -8.38 -12.43 5.99
N ASP A 29 -8.25 -13.19 7.08
CA ASP A 29 -8.02 -14.63 7.05
C ASP A 29 -6.89 -15.02 6.08
N ASN A 30 -7.21 -15.64 4.93
CA ASN A 30 -6.26 -16.05 3.90
C ASN A 30 -6.11 -15.05 2.73
N ILE A 31 -6.84 -13.94 2.74
CA ILE A 31 -6.80 -12.90 1.71
C ILE A 31 -5.98 -11.70 2.20
N ARG A 32 -4.99 -11.31 1.41
CA ARG A 32 -4.21 -10.09 1.62
C ARG A 32 -4.62 -9.02 0.62
N VAL A 33 -5.15 -7.91 1.10
CA VAL A 33 -5.51 -6.74 0.28
C VAL A 33 -4.48 -5.65 0.48
N ARG A 34 -4.05 -5.00 -0.60
CA ARG A 34 -3.19 -3.82 -0.55
C ARG A 34 -3.73 -2.73 -1.45
N ILE A 35 -3.92 -1.54 -0.90
CA ILE A 35 -4.13 -0.31 -1.66
C ILE A 35 -2.76 0.31 -1.89
N VAL A 36 -2.46 0.64 -3.14
CA VAL A 36 -1.22 1.30 -3.53
C VAL A 36 -1.56 2.59 -4.27
N GLU A 37 -1.08 3.71 -3.75
CA GLU A 37 -1.10 5.01 -4.44
C GLU A 37 0.30 5.32 -4.93
N TYR A 38 0.41 5.87 -6.14
CA TYR A 38 1.68 6.23 -6.75
C TYR A 38 1.78 7.74 -6.89
N SER A 39 2.96 8.30 -6.61
CA SER A 39 3.26 9.68 -7.00
C SER A 39 3.36 9.79 -8.53
N ALA A 40 3.17 11.00 -9.06
CA ALA A 40 3.39 11.26 -10.48
C ALA A 40 4.79 10.82 -10.92
N GLY A 41 4.88 10.14 -12.08
CA GLY A 41 6.15 9.67 -12.63
C GLY A 41 6.84 8.57 -11.82
N TYR A 42 6.11 7.86 -10.94
CA TYR A 42 6.69 6.79 -10.14
C TYR A 42 7.32 5.71 -11.03
N LEU A 43 8.60 5.43 -10.78
CA LEU A 43 9.35 4.33 -11.36
C LEU A 43 9.85 3.45 -10.22
N ALA A 44 9.34 2.23 -10.13
CA ALA A 44 9.71 1.32 -9.05
C ALA A 44 11.21 1.05 -9.07
N LEU A 45 11.84 1.12 -7.89
CA LEU A 45 13.20 0.62 -7.72
C LEU A 45 13.13 -0.90 -7.75
N HIS A 46 13.42 -1.47 -8.92
CA HIS A 46 13.54 -2.90 -9.06
C HIS A 46 14.80 -3.33 -8.31
N CYS A 47 14.70 -4.36 -7.44
CA CYS A 47 15.91 -5.00 -6.94
C CYS A 47 16.64 -5.59 -8.15
N LYS A 48 17.81 -5.08 -8.51
CA LYS A 48 18.66 -5.80 -9.47
C LYS A 48 18.99 -7.19 -8.92
#